data_AF-A0A928VHS0-F1
#
_entry.id   AF-A0A928VHS0-F1
#
_cell.length_a   1.000
_cell.length_b   1.000
_cell.length_c   1.000
_cell.angle_alpha   90.00
_cell.angle_beta   90.00
_cell.angle_gamma   90.00
#
_symmetry.space_group_name_H-M   'P 1'
#
loop_
_entity.id
_entity.type
_entity.pdbx_description
1 polymer ?
#
loop_
_entity_poly.entity_id
_entity_poly.type
_entity_poly.pdbx_seq_one_letter_code
_entity_poly.pdbx_strand_id
1 'polypeptide(L)'
;VQVGDQPVSVWTKLDSAKSDKKIDAEVIGVHTAIGKYEIFATSIDAITAVLNAKKTTLANNRSFEQAIAALQKENAGYLYVDWETAQPILEKQFPILKVAELAGEPIFEHLRSLAVSNYGYRSGVQRGGVFVRLTEQS
;
A
#
# COMPACT_ATOMS: atom_id res chain seq x y z
N VAL A 1 -8.14 -10.52 -18.71
CA VAL A 1 -9.10 -11.56 -18.22
C VAL A 1 -10.25 -10.87 -17.51
N GLN A 2 -11.29 -11.60 -17.10
CA GLN A 2 -12.36 -11.03 -16.26
C GLN A 2 -12.43 -11.78 -14.93
N VAL A 3 -12.75 -11.04 -13.87
CA VAL A 3 -13.01 -11.56 -12.53
C VAL A 3 -14.39 -11.03 -12.13
N GLY A 4 -15.40 -11.90 -12.12
CA GLY A 4 -16.79 -11.45 -12.17
C GLY A 4 -17.04 -10.63 -13.43
N ASP A 5 -17.68 -9.46 -13.30
CA ASP A 5 -17.93 -8.53 -14.40
C ASP A 5 -16.82 -7.47 -14.59
N GLN A 6 -15.75 -7.54 -13.78
CA GLN A 6 -14.68 -6.56 -13.80
C GLN A 6 -13.56 -6.96 -14.77
N PRO A 7 -13.15 -6.08 -15.72
CA PRO A 7 -11.97 -6.31 -16.53
C PRO A 7 -10.69 -6.21 -15.69
N VAL A 8 -9.79 -7.17 -15.89
CA VAL A 8 -8.54 -7.29 -15.13
C VAL A 8 -7.37 -7.56 -16.08
N SER A 9 -6.30 -6.79 -15.89
CA SER A 9 -4.98 -7.00 -16.51
C SER A 9 -4.15 -7.91 -15.61
N VAL A 10 -3.54 -8.96 -16.17
CA VAL A 10 -2.68 -9.88 -15.42
C VAL A 10 -1.30 -9.85 -16.07
N TRP A 11 -0.28 -9.64 -15.26
CA TRP A 11 1.11 -9.83 -15.64
C TRP A 11 1.57 -11.19 -15.16
N THR A 12 2.14 -11.95 -16.09
CA THR A 12 2.62 -13.31 -15.83
C THR A 12 4.09 -13.43 -16.17
N LYS A 13 4.83 -14.16 -15.34
CA LYS A 13 6.11 -14.73 -15.74
C LYS A 13 5.85 -16.04 -16.47
N LEU A 14 6.38 -16.17 -17.68
CA LEU A 14 6.29 -17.41 -18.45
C LEU A 14 7.53 -18.27 -18.18
N ASP A 15 7.31 -19.56 -18.00
CA ASP A 15 8.37 -20.56 -17.82
C ASP A 15 8.17 -21.72 -18.80
N SER A 16 9.25 -22.41 -19.14
CA SER A 16 9.18 -23.58 -20.01
C SER A 16 8.51 -24.71 -19.26
N ALA A 17 7.33 -25.15 -19.73
CA ALA A 17 6.75 -26.38 -19.19
C ALA A 17 7.61 -27.57 -19.61
N LYS A 18 7.57 -28.66 -18.84
CA LYS A 18 8.28 -29.93 -19.15
C LYS A 18 7.82 -30.62 -20.46
N SER A 19 6.90 -30.01 -21.21
CA SER A 19 6.34 -30.53 -22.45
C SER A 19 6.38 -29.44 -23.52
N ASP A 20 6.86 -29.81 -24.70
CA ASP A 20 7.14 -28.96 -25.86
C ASP A 20 5.93 -28.19 -26.43
N LYS A 21 4.73 -28.37 -25.86
CA LYS A 21 3.47 -27.74 -26.29
C LYS A 21 2.77 -26.96 -25.19
N LYS A 22 3.38 -26.81 -24.02
CA LYS A 22 2.81 -26.05 -22.90
C LYS A 22 3.82 -25.03 -22.39
N ILE A 23 3.29 -23.94 -21.85
CA ILE A 23 4.05 -22.90 -21.16
C ILE A 23 3.39 -22.76 -19.80
N ASP A 24 4.18 -22.80 -18.74
CA ASP A 24 3.69 -22.53 -17.40
C ASP A 24 3.69 -21.01 -17.20
N ALA A 25 2.65 -20.48 -16.55
CA ALA A 25 2.50 -19.06 -16.30
C ALA A 25 2.25 -18.81 -14.82
N GLU A 26 3.14 -18.06 -14.18
CA GLU A 26 3.00 -17.61 -12.80
C GLU A 26 2.48 -16.17 -12.79
N VAL A 27 1.40 -15.92 -12.05
CA VAL A 27 0.88 -14.55 -11.85
C VAL A 27 1.85 -13.78 -10.96
N ILE A 28 2.45 -12.72 -11.50
CA ILE A 28 3.38 -11.84 -10.76
C ILE A 28 2.76 -10.49 -10.44
N GLY A 29 1.63 -10.17 -11.05
CA GLY A 29 0.89 -8.96 -10.75
C GLY A 29 -0.47 -8.94 -11.44
N VAL A 30 -1.38 -8.21 -10.85
CA VAL A 30 -2.75 -8.07 -11.32
C VAL A 30 -3.16 -6.62 -11.13
N HIS A 31 -3.88 -6.08 -12.10
CA HIS A 31 -4.31 -4.69 -12.13
C HIS A 31 -5.78 -4.58 -12.56
N THR A 32 -6.52 -3.70 -11.89
CA THR A 32 -7.86 -3.29 -12.32
C THR A 32 -8.16 -1.85 -11.90
N ALA A 33 -9.13 -1.23 -12.54
CA ALA A 33 -9.61 0.12 -12.23
C ALA A 33 -11.05 0.08 -11.70
N ILE A 34 -11.29 0.69 -10.54
CA ILE A 34 -12.64 0.83 -9.96
C ILE A 34 -12.95 2.31 -9.76
N GLY A 35 -13.84 2.86 -10.57
CA GLY A 35 -14.16 4.29 -10.55
C GLY A 35 -12.93 5.15 -10.87
N LYS A 36 -12.43 5.90 -9.87
CA LYS A 36 -11.22 6.73 -10.00
C LYS A 36 -9.96 6.11 -9.39
N TYR A 37 -10.03 4.86 -8.97
CA TYR A 37 -8.95 4.18 -8.25
C TYR A 37 -8.32 3.10 -9.13
N GLU A 38 -6.99 3.06 -9.11
CA GLU A 38 -6.20 1.97 -9.66
C GLU A 38 -5.85 1.00 -8.54
N ILE A 39 -6.02 -0.29 -8.81
CA ILE A 39 -5.80 -1.35 -7.84
C ILE A 39 -4.78 -2.31 -8.41
N PHE A 40 -3.73 -2.56 -7.63
CA PHE A 40 -2.67 -3.50 -7.94
C PHE A 40 -2.61 -4.57 -6.87
N ALA A 41 -2.42 -5.81 -7.27
CA ALA A 41 -2.20 -6.94 -6.36
C ALA A 41 -1.21 -7.93 -6.96
N THR A 42 -0.69 -8.83 -6.13
CA THR A 42 0.22 -9.90 -6.57
C THR A 42 -0.50 -11.20 -6.94
N SER A 43 -1.83 -11.26 -6.76
CA SER A 43 -2.62 -12.45 -7.08
C SER A 43 -4.04 -12.11 -7.54
N ILE A 44 -4.65 -13.04 -8.29
CA ILE A 44 -6.04 -12.93 -8.74
C ILE A 44 -6.99 -13.00 -7.54
N ASP A 45 -6.68 -13.83 -6.55
CA ASP A 45 -7.47 -13.97 -5.32
C ASP A 45 -7.56 -12.66 -4.55
N ALA A 46 -6.46 -11.89 -4.47
CA ALA A 46 -6.44 -10.60 -3.79
C ALA A 46 -7.36 -9.58 -4.49
N ILE A 47 -7.31 -9.47 -5.82
CA ILE A 47 -8.27 -8.63 -6.57
C ILE A 47 -9.70 -9.14 -6.40
N THR A 48 -9.91 -10.46 -6.42
CA THR A 48 -11.23 -11.05 -6.23
C THR A 48 -11.81 -10.70 -4.86
N ALA A 49 -10.98 -10.74 -3.81
CA ALA A 49 -11.38 -10.31 -2.47
C ALA A 49 -11.76 -8.83 -2.43
N VAL A 50 -11.00 -7.96 -3.10
CA VAL A 50 -11.31 -6.53 -3.21
C VAL A 50 -12.63 -6.28 -3.94
N LEU A 51 -12.87 -6.98 -5.04
CA LEU A 51 -14.12 -6.85 -5.83
C LEU A 51 -15.34 -7.37 -5.07
N ASN A 52 -15.16 -8.41 -4.25
CA ASN A 52 -16.22 -9.01 -3.45
C ASN A 52 -16.45 -8.29 -2.11
N ALA A 53 -15.49 -7.50 -1.64
CA ALA A 53 -15.61 -6.72 -0.41
C ALA A 53 -16.71 -5.66 -0.59
N LYS A 54 -17.89 -5.94 -0.03
CA LYS A 54 -19.00 -4.99 0.02
C LYS A 54 -18.60 -3.79 0.90
N LYS A 55 -18.17 -2.70 0.27
CA LYS A 55 -18.10 -1.32 0.83
C LYS A 55 -17.11 -1.01 1.97
N THR A 56 -16.10 -1.83 2.25
CA THR A 56 -14.99 -1.39 3.13
C THR A 56 -13.89 -0.74 2.30
N THR A 57 -14.11 0.51 1.86
CA THR A 57 -13.08 1.28 1.14
C THR A 57 -12.10 1.89 2.14
N LEU A 58 -10.84 2.10 1.72
CA LEU A 58 -9.86 2.85 2.51
C LEU A 58 -10.39 4.23 2.92
N ALA A 59 -11.18 4.87 2.03
CA ALA A 59 -11.81 6.16 2.28
C ALA A 59 -12.79 6.17 3.46
N ASN A 60 -13.34 5.02 3.85
CA ASN A 60 -14.25 4.89 5.01
C ASN A 60 -13.55 4.25 6.23
N ASN A 61 -12.22 4.07 6.18
CA ASN A 61 -11.46 3.48 7.27
C ASN A 61 -11.06 4.58 8.27
N ARG A 62 -11.56 4.47 9.50
CA ARG A 62 -11.27 5.44 10.58
C ARG A 62 -9.77 5.64 10.84
N SER A 63 -8.97 4.56 10.79
CA SER A 63 -7.52 4.67 10.98
C SER A 63 -6.86 5.48 9.88
N PHE A 64 -7.34 5.33 8.64
CA PHE A 64 -6.88 6.12 7.51
C PHE A 64 -7.31 7.59 7.65
N GLU A 65 -8.59 7.84 7.93
CA GLU A 65 -9.12 9.20 8.14
C GLU A 65 -8.33 9.96 9.22
N GLN A 66 -8.07 9.32 10.36
CA GLN A 66 -7.27 9.89 11.45
C GLN A 66 -5.83 10.18 11.03
N ALA A 67 -5.20 9.28 10.28
CA ALA A 67 -3.81 9.45 9.84
C ALA A 67 -3.64 10.62 8.87
N ILE A 68 -4.64 10.87 8.01
CA ILE A 68 -4.58 11.97 7.04
C ILE A 68 -5.21 13.28 7.55
N ALA A 69 -5.88 13.28 8.70
CA ALA A 69 -6.60 14.43 9.23
C ALA A 69 -5.69 15.65 9.49
N ALA A 70 -4.42 15.40 9.82
CA ALA A 70 -3.44 16.45 10.09
C ALA A 70 -2.77 17.02 8.83
N LEU A 71 -3.00 16.42 7.65
CA LEU A 71 -2.45 16.92 6.38
C LEU A 71 -3.10 18.25 6.00
N GLN A 72 -2.30 19.16 5.44
CA GLN A 72 -2.85 20.40 4.89
C GLN A 72 -3.78 20.09 3.71
N LYS A 73 -4.93 20.76 3.62
CA LYS A 73 -5.91 20.56 2.54
C LYS A 73 -5.32 20.82 1.14
N GLU A 74 -4.49 21.85 1.03
CA GLU A 74 -3.72 22.11 -0.18
C GLU A 74 -2.45 21.24 -0.14
N ASN A 75 -2.50 20.08 -0.79
CA ASN A 75 -1.35 19.19 -0.97
C ASN A 75 -1.30 18.64 -2.39
N ALA A 76 -0.10 18.27 -2.83
CA ALA A 76 0.17 17.67 -4.13
C ALA A 76 0.07 16.13 -4.10
N GLY A 77 -0.73 15.58 -3.19
CA GLY A 77 -0.82 14.15 -2.90
C GLY A 77 -0.05 13.74 -1.64
N TYR A 78 -0.34 12.53 -1.19
CA TYR A 78 0.22 11.94 0.02
C TYR A 78 0.39 10.43 -0.12
N LEU A 79 1.34 9.90 0.66
CA LEU A 79 1.55 8.47 0.89
C LEU A 79 1.03 8.14 2.28
N TYR A 80 0.22 7.08 2.38
CA TYR A 80 -0.20 6.50 3.65
C TYR A 80 0.36 5.09 3.78
N VAL A 81 0.88 4.77 4.97
CA VAL A 81 1.38 3.45 5.33
C VAL A 81 0.73 3.03 6.64
N ASP A 82 -0.01 1.92 6.62
CA ASP A 82 -0.39 1.20 7.84
C ASP A 82 0.84 0.41 8.30
N TRP A 83 1.49 0.86 9.37
CA TRP A 83 2.79 0.33 9.78
C TRP A 83 2.67 -1.10 10.26
N GLU A 84 1.63 -1.42 11.04
CA GLU A 84 1.40 -2.77 11.57
C GLU A 84 1.38 -3.83 10.45
N THR A 85 0.77 -3.50 9.31
CA THR A 85 0.71 -4.41 8.17
C THR A 85 1.97 -4.35 7.31
N ALA A 86 2.57 -3.17 7.15
CA ALA A 86 3.70 -2.95 6.24
C ALA A 86 5.06 -3.33 6.83
N GLN A 87 5.23 -3.24 8.14
CA GLN A 87 6.49 -3.47 8.85
C GLN A 87 7.21 -4.76 8.42
N PRO A 88 6.61 -5.96 8.50
CA PRO A 88 7.31 -7.19 8.15
C PRO A 88 7.73 -7.24 6.67
N ILE A 89 6.97 -6.59 5.78
CA ILE A 89 7.29 -6.52 4.35
C ILE A 89 8.46 -5.57 4.12
N LEU A 90 8.40 -4.38 4.71
CA LEU A 90 9.41 -3.34 4.56
C LEU A 90 10.74 -3.77 5.15
N GLU A 91 10.76 -4.41 6.31
CA GLU A 91 11.98 -4.91 6.93
C GLU A 91 12.65 -6.04 6.14
N LYS A 92 11.86 -6.88 5.46
CA LYS A 92 12.39 -7.92 4.57
C LYS A 92 13.12 -7.30 3.38
N GLN A 93 12.63 -6.17 2.87
CA GLN A 93 13.20 -5.48 1.71
C GLN A 93 14.33 -4.50 2.12
N PHE A 94 14.22 -3.89 3.28
CA PHE A 94 15.15 -2.90 3.83
C PHE A 94 15.59 -3.32 5.24
N PRO A 95 16.56 -4.23 5.37
CA PRO A 95 17.00 -4.75 6.67
C PRO A 95 17.51 -3.68 7.64
N ILE A 96 17.93 -2.51 7.12
CA ILE A 96 18.34 -1.36 7.93
C ILE A 96 17.22 -0.87 8.85
N LEU A 97 15.95 -1.09 8.50
CA LEU A 97 14.80 -0.72 9.33
C LEU A 97 14.80 -1.48 10.66
N LYS A 98 15.22 -2.75 10.68
CA LYS A 98 15.35 -3.53 11.93
C LYS A 98 16.40 -2.94 12.87
N VAL A 99 17.49 -2.41 12.32
CA VAL A 99 18.55 -1.77 13.11
C VAL A 99 18.06 -0.44 13.67
N ALA A 100 17.32 0.33 12.87
CA ALA A 100 16.70 1.58 13.32
C ALA A 100 15.64 1.35 14.41
N GLU A 101 14.88 0.26 14.31
CA GLU A 101 13.91 -0.17 15.33
C GLU A 101 14.60 -0.44 16.66
N LEU A 102 15.69 -1.22 16.69
CA LEU A 102 16.44 -1.49 17.93
C LEU A 102 16.97 -0.21 18.63
N ALA A 103 17.27 0.83 17.86
CA ALA A 103 17.74 2.11 18.40
C ALA A 103 16.60 3.04 18.87
N GLY A 104 15.37 2.78 18.46
CA GLY A 104 14.18 3.62 18.71
C GLY A 104 12.95 2.83 19.16
N GLU A 105 13.17 1.65 19.76
CA GLU A 105 12.20 0.59 20.02
C GLU A 105 10.87 1.10 20.59
N PRO A 106 10.82 2.01 21.60
CA PRO A 106 9.56 2.47 22.16
C PRO A 106 8.64 3.19 21.17
N ILE A 107 9.19 3.81 20.12
CA ILE A 107 8.41 4.56 19.12
C ILE A 107 7.93 3.63 18.01
N PHE A 108 8.78 2.69 17.57
CA PHE A 108 8.45 1.76 16.49
C PHE A 108 7.47 0.67 16.93
N GLU A 109 7.58 0.17 18.16
CA GLU A 109 6.61 -0.78 18.73
C GLU A 109 5.20 -0.21 18.84
N HIS A 110 5.11 1.10 19.05
CA HIS A 110 3.83 1.82 19.15
C HIS A 110 3.45 2.49 17.83
N LEU A 111 4.22 2.32 16.75
CA LEU A 111 3.92 2.99 15.49
C LEU A 111 2.71 2.34 14.82
N ARG A 112 1.62 3.09 14.68
CA ARG A 112 0.41 2.59 14.03
C ARG A 112 0.38 2.90 12.54
N SER A 113 0.72 4.12 12.16
CA SER A 113 0.68 4.54 10.76
C SER A 113 1.54 5.77 10.50
N LEU A 114 1.95 5.92 9.25
CA LEU A 114 2.71 7.05 8.73
C LEU A 114 1.94 7.70 7.57
N ALA A 115 1.87 9.02 7.56
CA ALA A 115 1.40 9.79 6.41
C ALA A 115 2.46 10.80 6.01
N VAL A 116 2.84 10.80 4.73
CA VAL A 116 3.82 11.72 4.16
C VAL A 116 3.14 12.53 3.08
N SER A 117 3.21 13.85 3.16
CA SER A 117 2.55 14.75 2.21
C SER A 117 3.51 15.78 1.64
N ASN A 118 3.28 16.12 0.38
CA ASN A 118 3.97 17.19 -0.31
C ASN A 118 3.09 18.44 -0.38
N TYR A 119 3.59 19.58 0.08
CA TYR A 119 2.89 20.87 0.09
C TYR A 119 3.40 21.83 -1.00
N GLY A 120 4.20 21.32 -1.94
CA GLY A 120 4.66 22.04 -3.11
C GLY A 120 5.90 22.90 -2.86
N TYR A 121 6.24 23.68 -3.87
CA TYR A 121 7.44 24.50 -3.91
C TYR A 121 7.06 25.97 -3.77
N ARG A 122 7.59 26.66 -2.74
CA ARG A 122 7.43 28.11 -2.59
C ARG A 122 8.77 28.75 -2.26
N SER A 123 9.08 29.83 -2.97
CA SER A 123 10.25 30.68 -2.74
C SER A 123 11.58 29.90 -2.68
N GLY A 124 11.77 28.94 -3.57
CA GLY A 124 13.02 28.18 -3.60
C GLY A 124 13.03 26.88 -2.77
N VAL A 125 11.99 26.65 -1.95
CA VAL A 125 12.00 25.59 -0.93
C VAL A 125 10.84 24.61 -1.14
N GLN A 126 11.18 23.31 -1.19
CA GLN A 126 10.20 22.22 -1.16
C GLN A 126 9.62 22.09 0.24
N ARG A 127 8.30 22.08 0.36
CA ARG A 127 7.59 21.91 1.63
C ARG A 127 6.92 20.55 1.67
N GLY A 128 7.03 19.87 2.80
CA GLY A 128 6.35 18.60 3.04
C GLY A 128 6.11 18.40 4.54
N GLY A 129 5.42 17.32 4.88
CA GLY A 129 5.18 16.94 6.26
C GLY A 129 5.14 15.43 6.42
N VAL A 130 5.64 14.96 7.56
CA VAL A 130 5.54 13.58 8.00
C VAL A 130 4.69 13.57 9.27
N PHE A 131 3.66 12.75 9.27
CA PHE A 131 2.74 12.59 10.40
C PHE A 131 2.80 11.14 10.85
N VAL A 132 3.03 10.98 12.14
CA VAL A 132 3.21 9.71 12.80
C VAL A 132 2.05 9.52 13.75
N ARG A 133 1.33 8.42 13.62
CA ARG A 133 0.31 8.03 14.59
C ARG A 133 0.83 6.87 15.41
N LEU A 134 0.79 7.03 16.73
CA LEU A 134 1.11 5.96 17.66
C LEU A 134 -0.17 5.26 18.13
N THR A 135 -0.06 4.02 18.59
CA THR A 135 -1.14 3.31 19.28
C THR A 135 -1.42 4.00 20.63
N GLU A 136 -2.69 4.20 20.97
CA GLU A 136 -3.06 4.66 22.32
C GLU A 136 -2.85 3.51 23.30
N GLN A 137 -2.14 3.76 24.41
CA GLN A 137 -2.14 2.84 25.56
C GLN A 137 -3.47 2.99 26.30
N SER A 138 -4.31 1.95 26.23
CA SER A 138 -5.56 1.83 26.99
C SER A 138 -5.32 1.47 28.45
#